data_AF-A0A6G9H873-F1
#
_entry.id   AF-A0A6G9H873-F1
#
_cell.length_a   1.000
_cell.length_b   1.000
_cell.length_c   1.000
_cell.angle_alpha   90.00
_cell.angle_beta   90.00
_cell.angle_gamma   90.00
#
_symmetry.space_group_name_H-M   'P 1'
#
loop_
_entity.id
_entity.type
_entity.pdbx_description
1 polymer ?
#
loop_
_entity_poly.entity_id
_entity_poly.type
_entity_poly.pdbx_seq_one_letter_code
_entity_poly.pdbx_strand_id
1 'polypeptide(L)'
;MADIFIPGDELDDARQALSFVLDHIDIQANEFDFPAMFGPGLRNAAQNFDDKWNDGRERLQKQVKEIKKAMDSIADEFAKTDNDAASNLSDS
;
A
#
# COMPACT_ATOMS: atom_id res chain seq x y z
N MET A 1 27.99 -6.09 -20.21
CA MET A 1 26.86 -6.65 -19.44
C MET A 1 26.47 -5.60 -18.43
N ALA A 2 25.27 -5.06 -18.55
CA ALA A 2 24.72 -4.22 -17.47
C ALA A 2 24.38 -5.18 -16.33
N ASP A 3 25.07 -5.04 -15.21
CA ASP A 3 24.74 -5.78 -13.99
C ASP A 3 23.36 -5.30 -13.57
N ILE A 4 22.34 -6.15 -13.73
CA ILE A 4 21.00 -5.85 -13.26
C ILE A 4 21.06 -6.06 -11.75
N PHE A 5 21.34 -4.98 -11.01
CA PHE A 5 21.22 -4.98 -9.56
C PHE A 5 19.73 -5.05 -9.23
N ILE A 6 19.27 -6.20 -8.71
CA ILE A 6 17.90 -6.41 -8.26
C ILE A 6 17.85 -6.11 -6.77
N PRO A 7 17.20 -5.00 -6.36
CA PRO A 7 17.11 -4.63 -4.96
C PRO A 7 15.94 -5.40 -4.30
N GLY A 8 16.05 -6.73 -4.26
CA GLY A 8 14.99 -7.61 -3.74
C GLY A 8 14.65 -7.30 -2.27
N ASP A 9 15.69 -7.03 -1.48
CA ASP A 9 15.56 -6.63 -0.08
C ASP A 9 14.82 -5.29 0.05
N GLU A 10 15.14 -4.31 -0.80
CA GLU A 10 14.48 -3.00 -0.78
C GLU A 10 13.03 -3.05 -1.28
N LEU A 11 12.72 -3.96 -2.21
CA LEU A 11 11.34 -4.22 -2.64
C LEU A 11 10.53 -4.84 -1.49
N ASP A 12 11.11 -5.78 -0.74
CA ASP A 12 10.44 -6.38 0.41
C ASP A 12 10.29 -5.40 1.59
N ASP A 13 11.29 -4.56 1.86
CA ASP A 13 11.21 -3.49 2.86
C ASP A 13 10.10 -2.49 2.52
N ALA A 14 10.01 -2.08 1.26
CA ALA A 14 8.95 -1.19 0.82
C ALA A 14 7.56 -1.85 0.86
N ARG A 15 7.44 -3.15 0.54
CA ARG A 15 6.19 -3.91 0.72
C ARG A 15 5.77 -3.97 2.18
N GLN A 16 6.71 -4.20 3.11
CA GLN A 16 6.43 -4.20 4.55
C GLN A 16 5.97 -2.83 5.04
N ALA A 17 6.62 -1.75 4.61
CA ALA A 17 6.22 -0.40 4.96
C ALA A 17 4.80 -0.06 4.44
N LEU A 18 4.48 -0.46 3.21
CA LEU A 18 3.15 -0.27 2.63
C LEU A 18 2.08 -1.11 3.32
N SER A 19 2.42 -2.35 3.72
CA SER A 19 1.55 -3.19 4.55
C SER A 19 1.28 -2.55 5.91
N PHE A 20 2.30 -1.99 6.57
CA PHE A 20 2.11 -1.25 7.83
C PHE A 20 1.12 -0.09 7.68
N VAL A 21 1.24 0.70 6.60
CA VAL A 21 0.30 1.78 6.31
C VAL A 21 -1.13 1.26 6.14
N LEU A 22 -1.34 0.17 5.38
CA LEU A 22 -2.66 -0.42 5.20
C LEU A 22 -3.26 -0.92 6.52
N ASP A 23 -2.46 -1.53 7.38
CA ASP A 23 -2.91 -2.10 8.64
C ASP A 23 -3.31 -1.02 9.66
N HIS A 24 -2.71 0.17 9.57
CA HIS A 24 -2.92 1.25 10.55
C HIS A 24 -3.81 2.39 10.04
N ILE A 25 -4.07 2.48 8.73
CA ILE A 25 -4.96 3.53 8.19
C ILE A 25 -6.42 3.34 8.62
N ASP A 26 -6.79 2.14 9.06
CA ASP A 26 -8.14 1.81 9.49
C ASP A 26 -8.45 2.18 10.95
N ILE A 27 -7.46 2.69 11.67
CA ILE A 27 -7.62 3.20 13.03
C ILE A 27 -8.51 4.45 12.96
N GLN A 28 -9.72 4.36 13.53
CA GLN A 28 -10.68 5.46 13.82
C GLN A 28 -11.77 5.80 12.80
N ALA A 29 -12.66 4.85 12.51
CA ALA A 29 -14.08 5.21 12.26
C ALA A 29 -14.96 5.03 13.52
N ASN A 30 -14.63 4.07 14.40
CA ASN A 30 -15.49 3.72 15.56
C ASN A 30 -15.07 4.35 16.90
N GLU A 31 -13.92 5.01 17.00
CA GLU A 31 -13.45 5.62 18.26
C GLU A 31 -13.84 7.09 18.42
N PHE A 32 -14.17 7.79 17.32
CA PHE A 32 -14.48 9.21 17.35
C PHE A 32 -15.90 9.49 16.85
N ASP A 33 -16.84 9.62 17.78
CA ASP A 33 -18.16 10.24 17.50
C ASP A 33 -18.00 11.77 17.50
N PHE A 34 -17.49 12.31 16.38
CA PHE A 34 -17.31 13.75 16.21
C PHE A 34 -18.61 14.55 16.46
N PRO A 35 -19.80 14.12 15.97
CA PRO A 35 -21.07 14.77 16.31
C PRO A 35 -21.41 14.81 17.80
N ALA A 36 -21.04 13.80 18.60
CA ALA A 36 -21.22 13.79 20.04
C ALA A 36 -20.15 14.59 20.80
N MET A 37 -18.92 14.69 20.26
CA MET A 37 -17.82 15.43 20.88
C MET A 37 -17.82 16.94 20.59
N PHE A 38 -18.40 17.36 19.46
CA PHE A 38 -18.41 18.76 19.04
C PHE A 38 -19.80 19.39 19.19
N GLY A 39 -19.87 20.56 19.85
CA GLY A 39 -21.12 21.30 20.07
C GLY A 39 -21.79 21.79 18.76
N PRO A 40 -23.02 22.33 18.83
CA PRO A 40 -23.85 22.63 17.66
C PRO A 40 -23.19 23.50 16.58
N GLY A 41 -22.29 24.42 16.96
CA GLY A 41 -21.58 25.30 16.03
C GLY A 41 -20.47 24.62 15.21
N LEU A 42 -20.00 23.44 15.63
CA LEU A 42 -18.89 22.73 15.01
C LEU A 42 -19.32 21.45 14.29
N ARG A 43 -20.60 21.04 14.41
CA ARG A 43 -21.13 19.81 13.81
C ARG A 43 -20.91 19.73 12.29
N ASN A 44 -21.15 20.83 11.57
CA ASN A 44 -20.95 20.88 10.12
C ASN A 44 -19.45 20.79 9.75
N ALA A 45 -18.57 21.38 10.54
CA ALA A 45 -17.13 21.29 10.33
C ALA A 45 -16.61 19.88 10.63
N ALA A 46 -17.13 19.26 11.68
CA ALA A 46 -16.86 17.86 12.04
C ALA A 46 -17.31 16.89 10.95
N GLN A 47 -18.54 17.03 10.43
CA GLN A 47 -19.03 16.20 9.31
C GLN A 47 -18.19 16.38 8.06
N ASN A 48 -17.87 17.63 7.68
CA ASN A 48 -17.01 17.89 6.53
C ASN A 48 -15.59 17.33 6.70
N PHE A 49 -15.07 17.29 7.93
CA PHE A 49 -13.79 16.67 8.22
C PHE A 49 -13.88 15.15 8.07
N ASP A 50 -14.90 14.52 8.66
CA ASP A 50 -15.12 13.08 8.61
C ASP A 50 -15.28 12.59 7.16
N ASP A 51 -16.12 13.26 6.36
CA ASP A 51 -16.31 12.92 4.94
C ASP A 51 -14.99 12.99 4.14
N LYS A 52 -14.21 14.06 4.34
CA LYS A 52 -12.92 14.24 3.64
C LYS A 52 -11.85 13.27 4.13
N TRP A 53 -11.85 12.96 5.43
CA TRP A 53 -10.96 11.98 6.00
C TRP A 53 -11.23 10.59 5.43
N ASN A 54 -12.51 10.19 5.37
CA ASN A 54 -12.93 8.92 4.80
C ASN A 54 -12.57 8.81 3.31
N ASP A 55 -12.87 9.83 2.49
CA ASP A 55 -12.47 9.85 1.06
C ASP A 55 -10.95 9.80 0.88
N GLY A 56 -10.19 10.56 1.69
CA GLY A 56 -8.73 10.54 1.67
C GLY A 56 -8.14 9.18 2.03
N ARG A 57 -8.68 8.54 3.07
CA ARG A 57 -8.32 7.19 3.52
C ARG A 57 -8.57 6.15 2.44
N GLU A 58 -9.77 6.12 1.85
CA GLU A 58 -10.11 5.18 0.79
C GLU A 58 -9.17 5.32 -0.42
N ARG A 59 -8.84 6.55 -0.80
CA ARG A 59 -7.88 6.82 -1.89
C ARG A 59 -6.49 6.33 -1.54
N LEU A 60 -6.01 6.60 -0.33
CA LEU A 60 -4.67 6.17 0.10
C LEU A 60 -4.59 4.64 0.15
N GLN A 61 -5.62 3.96 0.67
CA GLN A 61 -5.71 2.50 0.62
C GLN A 61 -5.65 1.95 -0.81
N LYS A 62 -6.39 2.56 -1.75
CA LYS A 62 -6.39 2.14 -3.14
C LYS A 62 -5.00 2.29 -3.76
N GLN A 63 -4.37 3.44 -3.59
CA GLN A 63 -3.03 3.72 -4.13
C GLN A 63 -1.98 2.76 -3.54
N VAL A 64 -2.00 2.53 -2.23
CA VAL A 64 -1.06 1.61 -1.58
C VAL A 64 -1.25 0.17 -2.09
N LYS A 65 -2.49 -0.29 -2.28
CA LYS A 65 -2.77 -1.60 -2.88
C LYS A 65 -2.26 -1.71 -4.33
N GLU A 66 -2.44 -0.66 -5.13
CA GLU A 66 -1.94 -0.61 -6.51
C GLU A 66 -0.41 -0.66 -6.56
N ILE A 67 0.28 0.11 -5.69
CA ILE A 67 1.75 0.09 -5.60
C ILE A 67 2.23 -1.29 -5.16
N LYS A 68 1.65 -1.87 -4.10
CA LYS A 68 2.02 -3.21 -3.64
C LYS A 68 1.87 -4.25 -4.75
N LYS A 69 0.76 -4.20 -5.50
CA LYS A 69 0.52 -5.10 -6.64
C LYS A 69 1.56 -4.92 -7.75
N ALA A 70 1.98 -3.69 -8.04
CA ALA A 70 3.04 -3.43 -9.01
C ALA A 70 4.38 -4.03 -8.53
N MET A 71 4.69 -3.91 -7.24
CA MET A 71 5.90 -4.51 -6.64
C MET A 71 5.87 -6.03 -6.68
N ASP A 72 4.72 -6.65 -6.37
CA ASP A 72 4.52 -8.10 -6.49
C ASP A 72 4.73 -8.57 -7.93
N SER A 73 4.17 -7.85 -8.91
CA SER A 73 4.35 -8.16 -10.34
C SER A 73 5.80 -8.08 -10.80
N ILE A 74 6.55 -7.08 -10.32
CA ILE A 74 7.97 -6.93 -10.61
C ILE A 74 8.74 -8.13 -10.06
N ALA A 75 8.50 -8.50 -8.79
CA ALA A 75 9.16 -9.64 -8.17
C ALA A 75 8.85 -10.97 -8.92
N ASP A 76 7.59 -11.18 -9.30
CA ASP A 76 7.16 -12.35 -10.06
C ASP A 76 7.81 -12.43 -11.45
N GLU A 77 7.90 -11.31 -12.17
CA GLU A 77 8.55 -11.25 -13.49
C GLU A 77 10.05 -11.55 -13.43
N PHE A 78 10.73 -11.09 -12.38
CA PHE A 78 12.14 -11.41 -12.15
C PHE A 78 12.32 -12.88 -11.79
N ALA A 79 11.53 -13.40 -10.85
CA ALA A 79 11.59 -14.82 -10.47
C ALA A 79 11.30 -15.75 -11.67
N LYS A 80 10.38 -15.36 -12.55
CA LYS A 80 10.12 -16.08 -13.80
C LYS A 80 11.32 -16.02 -14.73
N THR A 81 11.91 -14.85 -14.91
CA THR A 81 13.09 -14.65 -15.77
C THR A 81 14.27 -15.51 -15.30
N ASP A 82 14.52 -15.57 -13.99
CA ASP A 82 15.58 -16.39 -13.40
C ASP A 82 15.32 -17.89 -13.62
N ASN A 83 14.08 -18.34 -13.42
CA ASN A 83 13.70 -19.73 -13.68
C ASN A 83 13.84 -20.10 -15.16
N ASP A 84 13.40 -19.22 -16.08
CA ASP A 84 13.54 -19.42 -17.51
C ASP A 84 15.04 -19.49 -17.90
N ALA A 85 15.89 -18.63 -17.32
CA ALA A 85 17.34 -18.67 -17.55
C ALA A 85 17.99 -19.95 -17.02
N ALA A 86 17.66 -20.37 -15.80
CA ALA A 86 18.16 -21.61 -15.19
C ALA A 86 17.75 -22.86 -16.00
N SER A 87 16.51 -22.88 -16.49
CA SER A 87 15.99 -23.97 -17.33
C SER A 87 16.77 -24.09 -18.64
N ASN A 88 17.04 -22.96 -19.31
CA ASN A 88 17.82 -22.95 -20.56
C ASN A 88 19.29 -23.35 -20.36
N LEU A 89 19.86 -23.09 -19.18
CA LEU A 89 21.22 -23.49 -18.82
C LEU A 89 21.34 -24.99 -18.48
N SER A 90 20.25 -25.61 -18.00
CA SER A 90 20.22 -27.04 -17.69
C SER A 90 19.96 -27.93 -18.92
N ASP A 91 19.49 -27.34 -20.02
CA ASP A 91 19.27 -27.98 -21.32
C ASP A 91 20.46 -27.84 -22.29
N SER A 92 21.58 -27.23 -21.87
CA SER A 92 22.85 -27.09 -22.61
C SER A 92 23.96 -27.95 -22.00
#